data_AF-A0A7Z0JBS8-F1
#
_entry.id   AF-A0A7Z0JBS8-F1
#
_cell.length_a   1.000
_cell.length_b   1.000
_cell.length_c   1.000
_cell.angle_alpha   90.00
_cell.angle_beta   90.00
_cell.angle_gamma   90.00
#
_symmetry.space_group_name_H-M   'P 1'
#
loop_
_entity.id
_entity.type
_entity.pdbx_description
1 polymer ?
#
loop_
_entity_poly.entity_id
_entity_poly.type
_entity_poly.pdbx_seq_one_letter_code
_entity_poly.pdbx_strand_id
1 'polypeptide(L)'
;MCTRPAHRGHHHVCPACRVAFKDRVDRPRDRVCPNCTGALIDAGSDLEVPRRGDRAGWRVLEVLLRAGVTFHATCCDGPGWRPRTMAQVRERLAAAERTGSPVAEALASADVDAIGRRPRAARR
;
A
#
# COMPACT_ATOMS: atom_id res chain seq x y z
N MET A 1 -10.76 -10.55 22.42
CA MET A 1 -11.40 -11.01 21.16
C MET A 1 -12.00 -9.80 20.46
N CYS A 2 -11.24 -9.17 19.55
CA CYS A 2 -11.70 -7.98 18.83
C CYS A 2 -12.42 -8.41 17.55
N THR A 3 -13.73 -8.64 17.63
CA THR A 3 -14.60 -8.80 16.46
C THR A 3 -14.94 -7.42 15.89
N ARG A 4 -13.94 -6.79 15.25
CA ARG A 4 -14.23 -5.70 14.30
C ARG A 4 -14.94 -6.33 13.12
N PRO A 5 -15.99 -5.71 12.55
CA PRO A 5 -16.60 -6.23 11.32
C PRO A 5 -15.47 -6.37 10.30
N ALA A 6 -15.26 -7.60 9.82
CA ALA A 6 -14.31 -7.89 8.75
C ALA A 6 -14.47 -6.78 7.72
N HIS A 7 -13.39 -6.03 7.46
CA HIS A 7 -13.42 -4.92 6.53
C HIS A 7 -14.15 -5.43 5.28
N ARG A 8 -15.30 -4.83 4.94
CA ARG A 8 -16.30 -5.46 4.05
C ARG A 8 -15.82 -5.63 2.61
N GLY A 9 -14.53 -5.47 2.34
CA GLY A 9 -13.96 -5.35 1.02
C GLY A 9 -12.49 -4.98 1.00
N HIS A 10 -11.77 -5.46 -0.01
CA HIS A 10 -10.45 -4.99 -0.36
C HIS A 10 -10.55 -3.94 -1.48
N HIS A 11 -9.61 -3.01 -1.50
CA HIS A 11 -9.47 -2.04 -2.56
C HIS A 11 -8.58 -2.62 -3.65
N HIS A 12 -9.13 -2.76 -4.86
CA HIS A 12 -8.46 -3.22 -6.05
C HIS A 12 -8.15 -2.02 -6.96
N VAL A 13 -6.88 -1.83 -7.30
CA VAL A 13 -6.42 -0.62 -7.96
C VAL A 13 -5.83 -0.93 -9.33
N CYS A 14 -6.25 -0.17 -10.34
CA CYS A 14 -5.59 -0.10 -11.63
C CYS A 14 -4.83 1.23 -11.73
N PRO A 15 -3.49 1.22 -11.54
CA PRO A 15 -2.70 2.46 -11.60
C PRO A 15 -2.69 3.08 -13.00
N ALA A 16 -2.74 2.27 -14.07
CA ALA A 16 -2.76 2.74 -15.45
C ALA A 16 -4.02 3.56 -15.77
N CYS A 17 -5.19 3.05 -15.39
CA CYS A 17 -6.47 3.74 -15.59
C CYS A 17 -6.82 4.73 -14.47
N ARG A 18 -6.02 4.78 -13.39
CA ARG A 18 -6.28 5.57 -12.18
C ARG A 18 -7.69 5.35 -11.62
N VAL A 19 -8.05 4.08 -11.51
CA VAL A 19 -9.32 3.64 -10.92
C VAL A 19 -9.06 2.72 -9.76
N ALA A 20 -9.87 2.85 -8.72
CA ALA A 20 -9.89 1.95 -7.59
C ALA A 20 -11.32 1.43 -7.41
N PHE A 21 -11.45 0.12 -7.29
CA PHE A 21 -12.69 -0.58 -7.01
C PHE A 21 -12.62 -1.14 -5.60
N LYS A 22 -13.72 -1.07 -4.87
CA LYS A 22 -13.84 -1.78 -3.59
C LYS A 22 -14.66 -3.02 -3.84
N ASP A 23 -14.03 -4.18 -3.71
CA ASP A 23 -14.75 -5.44 -3.73
C ASP A 23 -15.59 -5.56 -2.48
N ARG A 24 -16.68 -6.31 -2.54
CA ARG A 24 -17.39 -6.70 -1.33
C ARG A 24 -17.24 -8.19 -1.11
N VAL A 25 -17.14 -8.62 0.14
CA VAL A 25 -16.98 -10.06 0.47
C VAL A 25 -18.12 -10.90 -0.13
N ASP A 26 -19.32 -10.33 -0.22
CA ASP A 26 -20.52 -10.95 -0.80
C ASP A 26 -20.58 -10.89 -2.34
N ARG A 27 -19.76 -10.05 -2.98
CA ARG A 27 -19.65 -9.93 -4.44
C ARG A 27 -18.21 -9.62 -4.84
N PRO A 28 -17.34 -10.63 -4.90
CA PRO A 28 -16.01 -10.44 -5.46
C PRO A 28 -16.17 -9.98 -6.92
N ARG A 29 -15.43 -8.94 -7.31
CA ARG A 29 -15.37 -8.56 -8.72
C ARG A 29 -14.27 -9.37 -9.39
N ASP A 30 -14.39 -9.52 -10.70
CA ASP A 30 -13.27 -10.00 -11.48
C ASP A 30 -12.09 -9.06 -11.23
N ARG A 31 -10.92 -9.63 -10.93
CA ARG A 31 -9.68 -8.89 -10.64
C ARG A 31 -9.06 -8.29 -11.90
N VAL A 32 -9.90 -7.86 -12.84
CA VAL A 32 -9.56 -7.25 -14.12
C VAL A 32 -10.20 -5.88 -14.23
N CYS A 33 -9.46 -4.92 -14.77
CA CYS A 33 -9.96 -3.59 -14.97
C CYS A 33 -10.97 -3.57 -16.13
N PRO A 34 -12.19 -3.03 -15.96
CA PRO A 34 -13.16 -2.95 -17.07
C PRO A 34 -12.75 -2.01 -18.20
N ASN A 35 -11.78 -1.10 -17.98
CA ASN A 35 -11.30 -0.18 -19.01
C ASN A 35 -10.17 -0.74 -19.86
N CYS A 36 -9.22 -1.44 -19.25
CA CYS A 36 -8.00 -1.88 -19.95
C CYS A 36 -7.76 -3.39 -19.88
N THR A 37 -8.70 -4.14 -19.30
CA THR A 37 -8.62 -5.59 -19.04
C THR A 37 -7.37 -6.06 -18.28
N GLY A 38 -6.55 -5.13 -17.77
CA GLY A 38 -5.36 -5.42 -17.00
C GLY A 38 -5.67 -5.94 -15.59
N ALA A 39 -4.73 -6.68 -15.01
CA ALA A 39 -4.83 -7.17 -13.64
C ALA A 39 -4.92 -6.01 -12.64
N LEU A 40 -5.92 -6.09 -11.74
CA LEU A 40 -6.06 -5.17 -10.62
C LEU A 40 -5.13 -5.60 -9.47
N ILE A 41 -4.42 -4.65 -8.88
CA ILE A 41 -3.57 -4.91 -7.72
C ILE A 41 -4.43 -4.82 -6.46
N ASP A 42 -4.38 -5.84 -5.61
CA ASP A 42 -4.99 -5.78 -4.27
C ASP A 42 -4.18 -4.82 -3.40
N ALA A 43 -4.78 -3.69 -3.07
CA ALA A 43 -4.20 -2.66 -2.22
C ALA A 43 -4.63 -2.80 -0.76
N GLY A 44 -5.44 -3.79 -0.39
CA GLY A 44 -5.90 -4.00 0.98
C GLY A 44 -7.13 -3.18 1.37
N SER A 45 -7.53 -3.29 2.64
CA SER A 45 -8.83 -2.82 3.14
C SER A 45 -8.87 -1.37 3.60
N ASP A 46 -7.71 -0.78 3.88
CA ASP A 46 -7.58 0.55 4.50
C ASP A 46 -6.88 1.56 3.57
N LEU A 47 -6.96 1.33 2.27
CA LEU A 47 -6.44 2.25 1.27
C LEU A 47 -7.29 3.53 1.25
N GLU A 48 -6.65 4.67 1.51
CA GLU A 48 -7.19 5.97 1.16
C GLU A 48 -6.99 6.21 -0.34
N VAL A 49 -8.06 6.10 -1.11
CA VAL A 49 -8.01 6.26 -2.58
C VAL A 49 -7.77 7.75 -2.91
N PRO A 50 -6.67 8.09 -3.62
CA PRO A 50 -6.41 9.46 -4.02
C PRO A 50 -7.49 9.96 -5.00
N ARG A 51 -7.74 11.27 -5.01
CA ARG A 51 -8.68 11.89 -5.95
C ARG A 51 -8.25 11.56 -7.38
N ARG A 52 -9.20 11.33 -8.30
CA ARG A 52 -8.92 10.96 -9.70
C ARG A 52 -7.96 11.95 -10.42
N GLY A 53 -8.05 13.24 -10.08
CA GLY A 53 -7.19 14.29 -10.65
C GLY A 53 -5.80 14.40 -10.02
N ASP A 54 -5.57 13.76 -8.87
CA ASP A 54 -4.30 13.85 -8.14
C ASP A 54 -3.24 12.92 -8.74
N ARG A 55 -2.61 13.38 -9.84
CA ARG A 55 -1.58 12.62 -10.55
C ARG A 55 -0.40 12.25 -9.65
N ALA A 56 -0.07 13.08 -8.66
CA ALA A 56 1.02 12.83 -7.74
C ALA A 56 0.66 11.68 -6.78
N GLY A 57 -0.52 11.73 -6.17
CA GLY A 57 -1.04 10.66 -5.31
C GLY A 57 -1.15 9.32 -6.04
N TRP A 58 -1.68 9.32 -7.27
CA TRP A 58 -1.74 8.11 -8.10
C TRP A 58 -0.36 7.52 -8.43
N ARG A 59 0.64 8.37 -8.65
CA ARG A 59 2.01 7.92 -8.93
C ARG A 59 2.68 7.34 -7.69
N VAL A 60 2.45 7.94 -6.52
CA VAL A 60 2.90 7.38 -5.23
C VAL A 60 2.27 6.01 -5.01
N LEU A 61 0.95 5.90 -5.18
CA LEU A 61 0.23 4.64 -5.02
C LEU A 61 0.73 3.57 -5.98
N GLU A 62 0.99 3.92 -7.24
CA GLU A 62 1.56 2.99 -8.21
C GLU A 62 2.94 2.45 -7.76
N VAL A 63 3.82 3.31 -7.27
CA VAL A 63 5.14 2.88 -6.77
C VAL A 63 5.00 1.97 -5.56
N LEU A 64 4.13 2.33 -4.60
CA LEU A 64 3.86 1.52 -3.41
C LEU A 64 3.36 0.12 -3.79
N LEU A 65 2.35 0.05 -4.67
CA LEU A 65 1.74 -1.21 -5.07
C LEU A 65 2.70 -2.10 -5.88
N ARG A 66 3.48 -1.51 -6.79
CA ARG A 66 4.52 -2.24 -7.54
C ARG A 66 5.64 -2.74 -6.63
N ALA A 67 5.94 -2.02 -5.55
CA ALA A 67 6.88 -2.45 -4.52
C ALA A 67 6.31 -3.52 -3.58
N GLY A 68 5.03 -3.89 -3.70
CA GLY A 68 4.36 -4.86 -2.83
C GLY A 68 3.87 -4.28 -1.50
N VAL A 69 3.83 -2.95 -1.36
CA VAL A 69 3.26 -2.30 -0.16
C VAL A 69 1.74 -2.27 -0.27
N THR A 70 1.10 -3.04 0.59
CA THR A 70 -0.37 -3.16 0.68
C THR A 70 -0.93 -2.49 1.94
N PHE A 71 -2.20 -2.11 1.90
CA PHE A 71 -2.92 -1.40 2.96
C PHE A 71 -3.81 -2.34 3.77
N HIS A 72 -3.22 -3.44 4.23
CA HIS A 72 -3.89 -4.33 5.17
C HIS A 72 -3.79 -3.72 6.57
N ALA A 73 -4.94 -3.38 7.16
CA ALA A 73 -5.01 -3.04 8.57
C ALA A 73 -5.13 -4.34 9.37
N THR A 74 -4.33 -4.51 10.43
CA THR A 74 -4.56 -5.55 11.42
C THR A 74 -5.54 -5.02 12.47
N CYS A 75 -6.10 -5.90 13.31
CA CYS A 75 -7.20 -5.56 14.21
C CYS A 75 -6.90 -4.43 15.22
N CYS A 76 -5.61 -4.23 15.56
CA CYS A 76 -5.15 -3.34 16.62
C CYS A 76 -4.18 -2.28 16.14
N ASP A 77 -3.50 -2.50 15.02
CA ASP A 77 -2.60 -1.52 14.43
C ASP A 77 -3.30 -0.99 13.17
N GLY A 78 -3.60 0.32 13.19
CA GLY A 78 -3.93 1.05 11.98
C GLY A 78 -2.86 0.77 10.91
N PRO A 79 -3.08 1.20 9.67
CA PRO A 79 -2.38 0.60 8.55
C PRO A 79 -0.89 1.05 8.51
N GLY A 80 -0.38 1.70 9.55
CA GLY A 80 0.96 2.26 9.62
C GLY A 80 1.06 3.59 8.89
N TRP A 81 2.19 4.24 9.07
CA TRP A 81 2.54 5.43 8.30
C TRP A 81 2.74 5.08 6.83
N ARG A 82 2.31 5.95 5.92
CA ARG A 82 2.57 5.80 4.49
C ARG A 82 2.90 7.12 3.81
N PRO A 83 3.79 7.10 2.80
CA PRO A 83 4.14 8.28 2.07
C PRO A 83 2.93 8.76 1.28
N ARG A 84 2.65 10.06 1.40
CA ARG A 84 1.59 10.75 0.64
C ARG A 84 2.16 11.52 -0.56
N THR A 85 3.49 11.67 -0.63
CA THR A 85 4.16 12.45 -1.67
C THR A 85 5.30 11.68 -2.33
N MET A 86 5.60 12.02 -3.59
CA MET A 86 6.73 11.43 -4.31
C MET A 86 8.09 11.79 -3.68
N ALA A 87 8.18 12.95 -3.03
CA ALA A 87 9.38 13.33 -2.27
C ALA A 87 9.63 12.33 -1.14
N GLN A 88 8.58 11.98 -0.40
CA GLN A 88 8.67 10.98 0.65
C GLN A 88 9.08 9.61 0.08
N VAL A 89 8.46 9.16 -1.01
CA VAL A 89 8.82 7.91 -1.68
C VAL A 89 10.31 7.88 -2.06
N ARG A 90 10.82 8.94 -2.70
CA ARG A 90 12.23 9.03 -3.12
C ARG A 90 13.18 8.96 -1.94
N GLU A 91 12.86 9.63 -0.84
CA GLU A 91 13.67 9.60 0.38
C GLU A 91 13.77 8.19 0.96
N ARG A 92 12.67 7.42 0.98
CA ARG A 92 12.67 6.03 1.47
C ARG A 92 13.39 5.08 0.51
N LEU A 93 13.24 5.29 -0.80
CA LEU A 93 13.98 4.52 -1.80
C LEU A 93 15.49 4.74 -1.66
N ALA A 94 15.93 5.99 -1.49
CA ALA A 94 17.33 6.31 -1.24
C ALA A 94 17.83 5.70 0.09
N ALA A 95 17.00 5.71 1.14
CA ALA A 95 17.32 5.05 2.40
C ALA A 95 17.40 3.51 2.25
N ALA A 96 16.51 2.90 1.46
CA ALA A 96 16.53 1.47 1.16
C ALA A 96 17.81 1.08 0.41
N GLU A 97 18.16 1.84 -0.64
CA GLU A 97 19.41 1.65 -1.39
C GLU A 97 20.64 1.79 -0.50
N ARG A 98 20.66 2.79 0.38
CA ARG A 98 21.78 3.05 1.31
C ARG A 98 21.95 1.94 2.36
N THR A 99 20.86 1.31 2.79
CA THR A 99 20.87 0.35 3.90
C THR A 99 20.73 -1.11 3.46
N GLY A 100 20.42 -1.36 2.19
CA GLY A 100 20.11 -2.69 1.67
C GLY A 100 18.78 -3.26 2.17
N SER A 101 17.92 -2.45 2.78
CA SER A 101 16.60 -2.89 3.24
C SER A 101 15.65 -3.18 2.07
N PRO A 102 14.70 -4.12 2.24
CA PRO A 102 13.64 -4.34 1.26
C PRO A 102 12.85 -3.04 0.99
N VAL A 103 12.64 -2.72 -0.29
CA VAL A 103 11.94 -1.49 -0.70
C VAL A 103 10.54 -1.38 -0.08
N ALA A 104 9.82 -2.51 0.05
CA ALA A 104 8.50 -2.53 0.68
C ALA A 104 8.53 -2.09 2.15
N GLU A 105 9.53 -2.57 2.90
CA GLU A 105 9.71 -2.25 4.32
C GLU A 105 10.12 -0.78 4.49
N ALA A 106 11.05 -0.32 3.66
CA ALA A 106 11.48 1.07 3.65
C ALA A 106 10.32 2.03 3.36
N LEU A 107 9.47 1.71 2.38
CA LEU A 107 8.31 2.52 2.01
C LEU A 107 7.19 2.50 3.05
N ALA A 108 7.11 1.45 3.88
CA ALA A 108 6.18 1.36 5.00
C ALA A 108 6.71 1.98 6.30
N SER A 109 7.99 2.39 6.35
CA SER A 109 8.59 2.98 7.54
C SER A 109 8.29 4.47 7.67
N ALA A 110 7.77 4.87 8.83
CA ALA A 110 7.60 6.27 9.21
C ALA A 110 8.94 7.00 9.36
N ASP A 111 9.90 6.30 9.98
CA ASP A 111 11.23 6.81 10.30
C ASP A 111 12.23 6.34 9.25
N VAL A 112 12.80 7.29 8.52
CA VAL A 112 13.80 7.04 7.46
C VAL A 112 15.16 6.64 8.02
N ASP A 113 15.47 7.05 9.25
CA ASP A 113 16.69 6.66 9.95
C ASP A 113 16.55 5.27 10.59
N ALA A 114 15.31 4.80 10.81
CA ALA A 114 15.04 3.43 11.23
C ALA A 114 15.15 2.42 10.08
N ILE A 115 15.08 2.86 8.82
CA ILE A 115 15.25 1.98 7.65
C ILE A 115 16.67 1.39 7.70
N GLY A 116 16.77 0.06 7.73
CA GLY A 116 18.05 -0.64 7.88
C GLY A 116 18.53 -0.84 9.31
N ARG A 117 17.95 -0.16 10.31
CA ARG A 117 18.11 -0.53 11.71
C ARG A 117 17.24 -1.75 11.96
N ARG A 118 17.76 -2.92 11.61
CA ARG A 118 17.17 -4.21 11.98
C ARG A 118 16.90 -4.17 13.49
N PRO A 119 15.65 -4.16 13.99
CA PRO A 119 15.44 -4.49 15.39
C PRO A 119 16.01 -5.90 15.53
N ARG A 120 16.95 -6.10 16.47
CA ARG A 120 17.47 -7.43 16.80
C ARG A 120 16.26 -8.36 16.92
N ALA A 121 16.15 -9.30 16.00
CA ALA A 121 15.03 -10.23 15.94
C ALA A 121 14.81 -10.82 17.33
N ALA A 122 13.69 -10.46 17.97
CA ALA A 122 13.19 -11.18 19.12
C ALA A 122 12.70 -12.53 18.58
N ARG A 123 13.64 -13.48 18.50
CA ARG A 123 13.35 -14.89 18.36
C ARG A 123 12.43 -15.28 19.52
N ARG A 124 11.27 -15.86 19.23
CA ARG A 124 10.59 -16.83 20.09
C ARG A 124 9.60 -17.63 19.26
#